data_AF-A0AAJ7SKC1-F1
#
_entry.id   AF-A0AAJ7SKC1-F1
#
_cell.length_a   1.000
_cell.length_b   1.000
_cell.length_c   1.000
_cell.angle_alpha   90.00
_cell.angle_beta   90.00
_cell.angle_gamma   90.00
#
_symmetry.space_group_name_H-M   'P 1'
#
loop_
_entity.id
_entity.type
_entity.pdbx_description
1 polymer ?
#
loop_
_entity_poly.entity_id
_entity_poly.type
_entity_poly.pdbx_seq_one_letter_code
_entity_poly.pdbx_strand_id
1 'polypeptide(L)'
;MVLEVVVVDLLNRVLADYIINLDRSQLSISIWGGDVVLENLQIREDALSEFDLPFRVTSGVIGRLTLKIPWKNLYSAAVVATLEDLTVLVVPSTSVAYDAAKELRLQREAKQKELQRIEEMVEKARSKGSKTSESDSFVEKLTTQILRNLQLKVSRIHVRYEDNVTYPSRAIAVGITLGSLSFQTTNSNWVPSLLHETDELVFNKLGQLDSLAVYCNINGDLISQSSQQQTLELLKQGVASSSHVPPLYQYILPPVCGVSRVCVCPPRVSSTTAPTRPKVEVDAAITSLALALSHEQYLCAVDFVESVERMILNAPFRKFRPNVPVHGHAAAWWSYSVNCVLLRCRQWSWPRMRAHRACLKEYGVLYAQQQQQLLTTTSYTSSHRKGGQPVINIARIQELEDQLDVFNIVLARRQAEAELSKQRVRLARSTTTSSTTSSTTSSTTSSTSSPRVGVRGWLGGWFSGKGDGKTGREEKGDCGDC
;
A
#
# COMPACT_ATOMS: atom_id res chain seq x y z
N MET A 1 -23.66 15.33 2.35
CA MET A 1 -22.82 15.47 3.56
C MET A 1 -22.04 14.22 3.95
N VAL A 2 -22.62 13.04 4.23
CA VAL A 2 -21.81 11.86 4.62
C VAL A 2 -20.99 11.27 3.45
N LEU A 3 -21.56 11.26 2.25
CA LEU A 3 -20.95 10.61 1.07
C LEU A 3 -19.78 11.39 0.48
N GLU A 4 -19.89 12.72 0.50
CA GLU A 4 -18.80 13.61 0.09
C GLU A 4 -17.58 13.38 0.97
N VAL A 5 -17.76 13.30 2.29
CA VAL A 5 -16.67 13.00 3.24
C VAL A 5 -16.04 11.64 2.96
N VAL A 6 -16.83 10.60 2.71
CA VAL A 6 -16.31 9.26 2.37
C VAL A 6 -15.46 9.29 1.08
N VAL A 7 -15.89 10.02 0.06
CA VAL A 7 -15.14 10.12 -1.20
C VAL A 7 -13.88 10.98 -1.04
N VAL A 8 -13.96 12.10 -0.32
CA VAL A 8 -12.80 12.93 0.04
C VAL A 8 -11.76 12.07 0.77
N ASP A 9 -12.19 11.31 1.77
CA ASP A 9 -11.32 10.45 2.57
C ASP A 9 -10.73 9.31 1.74
N LEU A 10 -11.52 8.70 0.84
CA LEU A 10 -11.05 7.67 -0.07
C LEU A 10 -10.01 8.20 -1.04
N LEU A 11 -10.26 9.34 -1.68
CA LEU A 11 -9.32 9.98 -2.60
C LEU A 11 -8.03 10.38 -1.89
N ASN A 12 -8.14 11.02 -0.73
CA ASN A 12 -6.98 11.35 0.09
C ASN A 12 -6.18 10.10 0.44
N ARG A 13 -6.84 9.03 0.86
CA ARG A 13 -6.18 7.77 1.21
C ARG A 13 -5.47 7.14 0.02
N VAL A 14 -6.10 7.13 -1.16
CA VAL A 14 -5.52 6.52 -2.36
C VAL A 14 -4.39 7.37 -2.94
N LEU A 15 -4.55 8.69 -2.98
CA LEU A 15 -3.60 9.59 -3.63
C LEU A 15 -2.43 10.01 -2.73
N ALA A 16 -2.59 10.05 -1.40
CA ALA A 16 -1.54 10.48 -0.47
C ALA A 16 -0.27 9.63 -0.51
N ASP A 17 -0.40 8.37 -0.95
CA ASP A 17 0.70 7.44 -1.09
C ASP A 17 1.55 7.68 -2.34
N TYR A 18 0.99 8.37 -3.33
CA TYR A 18 1.65 8.59 -4.62
C TYR A 18 1.95 10.06 -4.90
N ILE A 19 1.24 11.01 -4.28
CA ILE A 19 1.30 12.44 -4.60
C ILE A 19 1.91 13.24 -3.45
N ILE A 20 2.83 14.15 -3.78
CA ILE A 20 3.48 15.07 -2.84
C ILE A 20 2.50 16.16 -2.40
N ASN A 21 2.43 16.43 -1.10
CA ASN A 21 1.71 17.58 -0.51
C ASN A 21 0.25 17.71 -0.97
N LEU A 22 -0.48 16.59 -1.07
CA LEU A 22 -1.90 16.60 -1.39
C LEU A 22 -2.68 17.38 -0.32
N ASP A 23 -3.17 18.57 -0.66
CA ASP A 23 -3.91 19.42 0.26
C ASP A 23 -5.35 18.92 0.42
N ARG A 24 -5.65 18.37 1.60
CA ARG A 24 -7.00 17.89 1.95
C ARG A 24 -8.06 18.98 1.83
N SER A 25 -7.70 20.24 2.05
CA SER A 25 -8.63 21.37 2.00
C SER A 25 -9.02 21.75 0.56
N GLN A 26 -8.09 21.65 -0.39
CA GLN A 26 -8.37 21.88 -1.81
C GLN A 26 -9.29 20.80 -2.40
N LEU A 27 -9.07 19.54 -1.99
CA LEU A 27 -9.93 18.41 -2.35
C LEU A 27 -11.35 18.57 -1.80
N SER A 28 -11.48 18.98 -0.54
CA SER A 28 -12.79 19.14 0.08
C SER A 28 -13.60 20.25 -0.59
N ILE A 29 -13.01 21.43 -0.83
CA ILE A 29 -13.68 22.59 -1.47
C ILE A 29 -14.20 22.24 -2.88
N SER A 30 -13.40 21.51 -3.67
CA SER A 30 -13.78 21.13 -5.05
C SER A 30 -14.96 20.15 -5.09
N ILE A 31 -15.05 19.26 -4.09
CA ILE A 31 -16.11 18.24 -4.00
C ILE A 31 -17.50 18.87 -3.75
N TRP A 32 -17.58 20.02 -3.06
CA TRP A 32 -18.84 20.76 -2.85
C TRP A 32 -19.39 21.38 -4.14
N GLY A 33 -18.54 21.63 -5.14
CA GLY A 33 -18.94 22.12 -6.47
C GLY A 33 -19.43 21.03 -7.42
N GLY A 34 -19.27 19.75 -7.08
CA GLY A 34 -19.65 18.59 -7.90
C GLY A 34 -18.53 18.00 -8.77
N ASP A 35 -17.49 18.80 -9.08
CA ASP A 35 -16.36 18.40 -9.91
C ASP A 35 -15.04 18.58 -9.13
N VAL A 36 -14.29 17.51 -8.95
CA VAL A 36 -12.91 17.55 -8.44
C VAL A 36 -11.97 17.73 -9.61
N VAL A 37 -11.17 18.78 -9.60
CA VAL A 37 -10.11 18.98 -10.60
C VAL A 37 -8.82 19.25 -9.85
N LEU A 38 -7.83 18.41 -10.09
CA LEU A 38 -6.49 18.51 -9.56
C LEU A 38 -5.52 18.59 -10.73
N GLU A 39 -4.61 19.56 -10.69
CA GLU A 39 -3.67 19.80 -11.79
C GLU A 39 -2.24 19.82 -11.28
N ASN A 40 -1.31 19.45 -12.15
CA ASN A 40 0.14 19.50 -11.92
C ASN A 40 0.58 18.80 -10.63
N LEU A 41 0.04 17.60 -10.38
CA LEU A 41 0.31 16.84 -9.18
C LEU A 41 1.68 16.16 -9.30
N GLN A 42 2.55 16.40 -8.33
CA GLN A 42 3.89 15.80 -8.31
C GLN A 42 3.85 14.41 -7.66
N ILE A 43 4.52 13.46 -8.30
CA ILE A 43 4.60 12.08 -7.81
C ILE A 43 5.75 11.98 -6.80
N ARG A 44 5.52 11.26 -5.71
CA ARG A 44 6.53 11.04 -4.67
C ARG A 44 7.70 10.19 -5.20
N GLU A 45 8.91 10.47 -4.72
CA GLU A 45 10.11 9.68 -5.06
C GLU A 45 9.99 8.21 -4.64
N ASP A 46 9.27 7.94 -3.55
CA ASP A 46 9.00 6.63 -2.97
C ASP A 46 7.67 6.01 -3.42
N ALA A 47 6.98 6.58 -4.42
CA ALA A 47 5.67 6.13 -4.89
C ALA A 47 5.64 4.65 -5.34
N LEU A 48 6.78 4.08 -5.72
CA LEU A 48 6.90 2.67 -6.14
C LEU A 48 7.33 1.72 -5.01
N SER A 49 7.56 2.25 -3.80
CA SER A 49 8.07 1.45 -2.66
C SER A 49 7.07 0.41 -2.15
N GLU A 50 5.76 0.64 -2.31
CA GLU A 50 4.71 -0.30 -1.90
C GLU A 50 4.76 -1.62 -2.69
N PHE A 51 5.36 -1.61 -3.87
CA PHE A 51 5.52 -2.80 -4.72
C PHE A 51 6.82 -3.57 -4.42
N ASP A 52 7.55 -3.21 -3.35
CA ASP A 52 8.87 -3.76 -3.01
C ASP A 52 9.89 -3.68 -4.17
N LEU A 53 9.73 -2.68 -5.04
CA LEU A 53 10.59 -2.48 -6.19
C LEU A 53 11.82 -1.64 -5.80
N PRO A 54 13.03 -2.00 -6.26
CA PRO A 54 14.27 -1.29 -5.93
C PRO A 54 14.46 -0.04 -6.79
N PHE A 55 13.39 0.71 -7.07
CA PHE A 55 13.42 1.85 -7.97
C PHE A 55 12.98 3.14 -7.29
N ARG A 56 13.36 4.27 -7.90
CA ARG A 56 12.95 5.60 -7.44
C ARG A 56 12.43 6.44 -8.58
N VAL A 57 11.43 7.26 -8.28
CA VAL A 57 10.92 8.26 -9.20
C VAL A 57 11.82 9.49 -9.14
N THR A 58 12.49 9.82 -10.24
CA THR A 58 13.35 11.02 -10.33
C THR A 58 12.55 12.24 -10.78
N SER A 59 11.63 12.04 -11.72
CA SER A 59 10.69 13.07 -12.18
C SER A 59 9.34 12.42 -12.40
N GLY A 60 8.28 12.97 -11.84
CA GLY A 60 6.94 12.42 -12.01
C GLY A 60 5.85 13.46 -11.83
N VAL A 61 4.98 13.59 -12.81
CA VAL A 61 3.87 14.55 -12.81
C VAL A 61 2.61 13.92 -13.40
N ILE A 62 1.47 14.21 -12.79
CA ILE A 62 0.14 14.04 -13.37
C ILE A 62 -0.34 15.44 -13.77
N GLY A 63 -0.54 15.67 -15.07
CA GLY A 63 -0.98 16.97 -15.57
C GLY A 63 -2.36 17.34 -15.08
N ARG A 64 -3.33 16.42 -15.18
CA ARG A 64 -4.70 16.64 -14.67
C ARG A 64 -5.37 15.35 -14.21
N LEU A 65 -6.01 15.41 -13.04
CA LEU A 65 -6.93 14.42 -12.53
C LEU A 65 -8.29 15.08 -12.30
N THR A 66 -9.33 14.55 -12.92
CA THR A 66 -10.70 15.05 -12.80
C THR A 66 -11.64 13.94 -12.32
N LEU A 67 -12.47 14.23 -11.33
CA LEU A 67 -13.54 13.35 -10.88
C LEU A 67 -14.85 14.12 -10.82
N LYS A 68 -15.77 13.80 -11.72
CA LYS A 68 -17.11 14.41 -11.78
C LYS A 68 -18.11 13.49 -11.12
N ILE A 69 -18.73 13.95 -10.04
CA ILE A 69 -19.68 13.16 -9.27
C ILE A 69 -21.04 13.84 -9.29
N PRO A 70 -22.06 13.26 -9.94
CA PRO A 70 -23.39 13.86 -9.99
C PRO A 70 -24.15 13.60 -8.68
N TRP A 71 -23.76 14.28 -7.59
CA TRP A 71 -24.31 14.07 -6.24
C TRP A 71 -25.84 14.07 -6.16
N LYS A 72 -26.49 14.93 -6.95
CA LYS A 72 -27.95 15.05 -6.99
C LYS A 72 -28.63 13.92 -7.78
N ASN A 73 -27.89 13.25 -8.67
CA ASN A 73 -28.39 12.35 -9.70
C ASN A 73 -27.54 11.07 -9.82
N LEU A 74 -26.98 10.54 -8.71
CA LEU A 74 -26.09 9.35 -8.73
C LEU A 74 -26.74 8.08 -9.32
N TYR A 75 -28.07 8.03 -9.34
CA TYR A 75 -28.86 6.94 -9.92
C TYR A 75 -29.17 7.12 -11.40
N SER A 76 -29.04 8.35 -11.92
CA SER A 76 -29.45 8.74 -13.27
C SER A 76 -28.33 9.41 -14.07
N ALA A 77 -27.11 9.49 -13.54
CA ALA A 77 -25.94 10.05 -14.19
C ALA A 77 -24.66 9.30 -13.80
N ALA A 78 -23.67 9.29 -14.70
CA ALA A 78 -22.41 8.59 -14.52
C ALA A 78 -21.42 9.40 -13.68
N VAL A 79 -20.60 8.68 -12.90
CA VAL A 79 -19.39 9.23 -12.31
C VAL A 79 -18.30 9.17 -13.37
N VAL A 80 -17.63 10.28 -13.64
CA VAL A 80 -16.57 10.35 -14.67
C VAL A 80 -15.23 10.61 -14.01
N ALA A 81 -14.33 9.64 -14.09
CA ALA A 81 -12.95 9.75 -13.65
C ALA A 81 -12.03 9.91 -14.87
N THR A 82 -11.25 10.98 -14.91
CA THR A 82 -10.33 11.27 -16.01
C THR A 82 -8.93 11.53 -15.47
N LEU A 83 -7.94 10.83 -16.01
CA LEU A 83 -6.52 11.04 -15.72
C LEU A 83 -5.80 11.37 -17.03
N GLU A 84 -5.10 12.49 -17.04
CA GLU A 84 -4.40 13.01 -18.21
C GLU A 84 -2.95 13.36 -17.88
N ASP A 85 -2.06 13.04 -18.81
CA ASP A 85 -0.65 13.43 -18.78
C ASP A 85 0.10 12.88 -17.55
N LEU A 86 0.09 11.56 -17.37
CA LEU A 86 0.97 10.89 -16.40
C LEU A 86 2.33 10.66 -17.04
N THR A 87 3.33 11.35 -16.54
CA THR A 87 4.73 11.20 -16.96
C THR A 87 5.56 10.80 -15.76
N VAL A 88 6.27 9.68 -15.87
CA VAL A 88 7.09 9.14 -14.78
C VAL A 88 8.43 8.68 -15.33
N LEU A 89 9.51 9.21 -14.77
CA LEU A 89 10.87 8.76 -14.97
C LEU A 89 11.36 8.05 -13.73
N VAL A 90 11.76 6.79 -13.91
CA VAL A 90 12.16 5.86 -12.88
C VAL A 90 13.63 5.48 -13.10
N VAL A 91 14.41 5.38 -12.03
CA VAL A 91 15.82 4.94 -12.06
C VAL A 91 16.07 3.89 -10.98
N PRO A 92 17.14 3.08 -11.10
CA PRO A 92 17.61 2.22 -10.01
C PRO A 92 17.81 3.03 -8.73
N SER A 93 17.41 2.46 -7.60
CA SER A 93 17.68 3.08 -6.30
C SER A 93 19.17 3.33 -6.08
N THR A 94 20.03 2.43 -6.57
CA THR A 94 21.49 2.51 -6.48
C THR A 94 22.10 3.69 -7.23
N SER A 95 21.38 4.29 -8.18
CA SER A 95 21.80 5.49 -8.91
C SER A 95 21.69 6.77 -8.07
N VAL A 96 20.93 6.74 -6.98
CA VAL A 96 20.79 7.87 -6.05
C VAL A 96 21.85 7.75 -4.94
N ALA A 97 22.46 8.86 -4.53
CA ALA A 97 23.40 8.85 -3.41
C ALA A 97 22.67 8.45 -2.10
N TYR A 98 23.33 7.64 -1.27
CA TYR A 98 22.78 7.26 0.03
C TYR A 98 22.89 8.45 1.00
N ASP A 99 21.74 9.00 1.40
CA ASP A 99 21.63 10.00 2.46
C ASP A 99 21.06 9.32 3.70
N ALA A 100 21.90 9.18 4.74
CA ALA A 100 21.52 8.51 5.97
C ALA A 100 20.33 9.18 6.69
N ALA A 101 20.25 10.51 6.66
CA ALA A 101 19.17 11.24 7.33
C ALA A 101 17.85 11.10 6.57
N LYS A 102 17.90 11.21 5.23
CA LYS A 102 16.73 11.00 4.36
C LYS A 102 16.22 9.56 4.44
N GLU A 103 17.11 8.58 4.38
CA GLU A 103 16.74 7.15 4.47
C GLU A 103 16.17 6.78 5.83
N LEU A 104 16.74 7.31 6.91
CA LEU A 104 16.18 7.12 8.26
C LEU A 104 14.76 7.71 8.36
N ARG A 105 14.53 8.88 7.78
CA ARG A 105 13.21 9.50 7.73
C ARG A 105 12.21 8.66 6.94
N LEU A 106 12.58 8.18 5.76
CA LEU A 106 11.73 7.30 4.94
C LEU A 106 11.41 5.98 5.66
N GLN A 107 12.41 5.37 6.30
CA GLN A 107 12.21 4.17 7.11
C GLN A 107 11.25 4.40 8.28
N ARG A 108 11.38 5.55 8.97
CA ARG A 108 10.44 5.94 10.03
C ARG A 108 9.03 6.11 9.51
N GLU A 109 8.85 6.84 8.42
CA GLU A 109 7.54 7.09 7.81
C GLU A 109 6.88 5.78 7.36
N ALA A 110 7.61 4.91 6.66
CA ALA A 110 7.13 3.59 6.24
C ALA A 110 6.74 2.71 7.45
N LYS A 111 7.56 2.75 8.49
CA LYS A 111 7.31 1.99 9.72
C LYS A 111 6.08 2.48 10.48
N GLN A 112 5.91 3.78 10.62
CA GLN A 112 4.74 4.37 11.24
C GLN A 112 3.47 4.07 10.45
N LYS A 113 3.55 4.14 9.11
CA LYS A 113 2.44 3.79 8.23
C LYS A 113 2.02 2.33 8.40
N GLU A 114 2.97 1.41 8.45
CA GLU A 114 2.67 -0.01 8.66
C GLU A 114 2.06 -0.27 10.05
N LEU A 115 2.56 0.40 11.09
CA LEU A 115 1.97 0.33 12.43
C LEU A 115 0.52 0.84 12.44
N GLN A 116 0.24 1.97 11.80
CA GLN A 116 -1.12 2.51 11.67
C GLN A 116 -2.03 1.53 10.92
N ARG A 117 -1.56 0.95 9.81
CA ARG A 117 -2.30 -0.05 9.04
C ARG A 117 -2.68 -1.25 9.91
N ILE A 118 -1.74 -1.76 10.70
CA ILE A 118 -1.97 -2.88 11.63
C ILE A 118 -2.99 -2.49 12.70
N GLU A 119 -2.87 -1.30 13.29
CA GLU A 119 -3.80 -0.81 14.30
C GLU A 119 -5.23 -0.66 13.78
N GLU A 120 -5.39 -0.07 12.59
CA GLU A 120 -6.69 0.03 11.92
C GLU A 120 -7.30 -1.34 11.62
N MET A 121 -6.51 -2.30 11.15
CA MET A 121 -6.97 -3.66 10.89
C MET A 121 -7.46 -4.33 12.19
N VAL A 122 -6.75 -4.15 13.30
CA VAL A 122 -7.15 -4.71 14.58
C VAL A 122 -8.40 -4.02 15.13
N GLU A 123 -8.51 -2.70 15.01
CA GLU A 123 -9.70 -1.97 15.45
C GLU A 123 -10.94 -2.39 14.65
N LYS A 124 -10.80 -2.53 13.32
CA LYS A 124 -11.85 -3.10 12.46
C LYS A 124 -12.21 -4.54 12.85
N ALA A 125 -11.24 -5.35 13.25
CA ALA A 125 -11.51 -6.71 13.72
C ALA A 125 -12.24 -6.73 15.08
N ARG A 126 -11.95 -5.77 15.98
CA ARG A 126 -12.66 -5.59 17.26
C ARG A 126 -14.10 -5.11 17.05
N SER A 127 -14.33 -4.17 16.15
CA SER A 127 -15.67 -3.61 15.88
C SER A 127 -16.60 -4.56 15.11
N LYS A 128 -16.05 -5.47 14.29
CA LYS A 128 -16.79 -6.55 13.60
C LYS A 128 -17.50 -7.53 14.55
N GLY A 129 -17.17 -7.54 15.84
CA GLY A 129 -17.88 -8.33 16.85
C GLY A 129 -19.16 -7.68 17.40
N SER A 130 -19.46 -6.41 17.09
CA SER A 130 -20.56 -5.68 17.74
C SER A 130 -21.46 -4.83 16.84
N LYS A 131 -21.11 -4.53 15.58
CA LYS A 131 -22.01 -3.78 14.68
C LYS A 131 -21.81 -4.15 13.22
N THR A 132 -22.65 -5.06 12.70
CA THR A 132 -23.11 -4.95 11.31
C THR A 132 -24.29 -3.99 11.33
N SER A 133 -24.01 -2.68 11.27
CA SER A 133 -25.05 -1.64 11.19
C SER A 133 -25.51 -1.44 9.76
N GLU A 134 -26.76 -1.04 9.58
CA GLU A 134 -27.40 -0.68 8.29
C GLU A 134 -26.57 0.30 7.44
N SER A 135 -25.68 1.08 8.07
CA SER A 135 -24.74 1.99 7.41
C SER A 135 -23.80 1.30 6.42
N ASP A 136 -23.30 0.09 6.75
CA ASP A 136 -22.36 -0.63 5.88
C ASP A 136 -23.08 -1.13 4.63
N SER A 137 -24.33 -1.60 4.77
CA SER A 137 -25.16 -2.01 3.63
C SER A 137 -25.51 -0.84 2.71
N PHE A 138 -25.77 0.35 3.25
CA PHE A 138 -26.02 1.55 2.46
C PHE A 138 -24.77 2.01 1.69
N VAL A 139 -23.61 2.03 2.34
CA VAL A 139 -22.32 2.38 1.71
C VAL A 139 -21.93 1.37 0.64
N GLU A 140 -22.16 0.07 0.86
CA GLU A 140 -21.92 -0.98 -0.14
C GLU A 140 -22.81 -0.83 -1.37
N LYS A 141 -24.12 -0.60 -1.19
CA LYS A 141 -25.05 -0.36 -2.30
C LYS A 141 -24.65 0.86 -3.11
N LEU A 142 -24.27 1.94 -2.43
CA LEU A 142 -23.82 3.15 -3.10
C LEU A 142 -22.48 2.96 -3.82
N THR A 143 -21.52 2.29 -3.21
CA THR A 143 -20.22 2.01 -3.84
C THR A 143 -20.41 1.16 -5.09
N THR A 144 -21.29 0.17 -5.02
CA THR A 144 -21.68 -0.64 -6.18
C THR A 144 -22.33 0.22 -7.26
N GLN A 145 -23.20 1.17 -6.88
CA GLN A 145 -23.84 2.09 -7.82
C GLN A 145 -22.84 3.03 -8.50
N ILE A 146 -21.88 3.58 -7.75
CA ILE A 146 -20.78 4.39 -8.29
C ILE A 146 -19.96 3.56 -9.28
N LEU A 147 -19.55 2.33 -8.91
CA LEU A 147 -18.76 1.45 -9.78
C LEU A 147 -19.52 1.03 -11.05
N ARG A 148 -20.83 0.80 -10.94
CA ARG A 148 -21.72 0.41 -12.05
C ARG A 148 -21.67 1.44 -13.17
N ASN A 149 -21.85 2.72 -12.83
CA ASN A 149 -21.87 3.83 -13.79
C ASN A 149 -20.56 4.62 -13.86
N LEU A 150 -19.47 4.11 -13.29
CA LEU A 150 -18.14 4.73 -13.39
C LEU A 150 -17.64 4.66 -14.84
N GLN A 151 -17.41 5.82 -15.43
CA GLN A 151 -16.71 5.99 -16.69
C GLN A 151 -15.27 6.41 -16.39
N LEU A 152 -14.31 5.69 -16.95
CA LEU A 152 -12.89 5.96 -16.76
C LEU A 152 -12.28 6.39 -18.10
N LYS A 153 -11.49 7.46 -18.09
CA LYS A 153 -10.65 7.86 -19.21
C LYS A 153 -9.23 8.15 -18.72
N VAL A 154 -8.27 7.44 -19.27
CA VAL A 154 -6.85 7.61 -19.00
C VAL A 154 -6.18 7.95 -20.31
N SER A 155 -5.37 9.01 -20.36
CA SER A 155 -4.72 9.40 -21.63
C SER A 155 -3.36 10.02 -21.41
N ARG A 156 -2.50 9.86 -22.43
CA ARG A 156 -1.14 10.40 -22.48
C ARG A 156 -0.30 9.94 -21.29
N ILE A 157 -0.14 8.63 -21.17
CA ILE A 157 0.69 8.01 -20.12
C ILE A 157 2.05 7.65 -20.69
N HIS A 158 3.10 7.99 -19.97
CA HIS A 158 4.46 7.56 -20.25
C HIS A 158 5.19 7.24 -18.95
N VAL A 159 5.51 5.98 -18.74
CA VAL A 159 6.38 5.52 -17.66
C VAL A 159 7.68 5.02 -18.31
N ARG A 160 8.80 5.63 -17.95
CA ARG A 160 10.13 5.31 -18.48
C ARG A 160 11.08 4.96 -17.35
N TYR A 161 11.73 3.82 -17.47
CA TYR A 161 12.84 3.38 -16.63
C TYR A 161 14.15 3.62 -17.36
N GLU A 162 15.14 4.20 -16.67
CA GLU A 162 16.49 4.41 -17.18
C GLU A 162 17.54 3.80 -16.26
N ASP A 163 18.49 3.08 -16.83
CA ASP A 163 19.57 2.44 -16.08
C ASP A 163 20.90 2.56 -16.82
N ASN A 164 21.87 3.15 -16.13
CA ASN A 164 23.26 3.27 -16.54
C ASN A 164 24.24 2.79 -15.45
N VAL A 165 23.72 2.19 -14.37
CA VAL A 165 24.51 1.75 -13.21
C VAL A 165 24.71 0.25 -13.23
N THR A 166 23.69 -0.51 -13.64
CA THR A 166 23.79 -1.96 -13.71
C THR A 166 24.79 -2.39 -14.78
N TYR A 167 24.79 -1.73 -15.94
CA TYR A 167 25.73 -1.93 -17.02
C TYR A 167 26.33 -0.61 -17.50
N PRO A 168 27.46 -0.16 -16.93
CA PRO A 168 28.08 1.11 -17.31
C PRO A 168 28.46 1.21 -18.79
N SER A 169 28.69 0.07 -19.45
CA SER A 169 29.02 0.01 -20.87
C SER A 169 27.80 0.14 -21.80
N ARG A 170 26.57 -0.03 -21.28
CA ARG A 170 25.33 -0.02 -22.07
C ARG A 170 24.18 0.58 -21.26
N ALA A 171 23.87 1.84 -21.53
CA ALA A 171 22.69 2.48 -20.98
C ALA A 171 21.43 1.85 -21.60
N ILE A 172 20.44 1.53 -20.76
CA ILE A 172 19.15 1.03 -21.21
C ILE A 172 18.04 1.99 -20.81
N ALA A 173 17.05 2.10 -21.69
CA ALA A 173 15.83 2.80 -21.37
C ALA A 173 14.60 2.00 -21.82
N VAL A 174 13.79 1.59 -20.85
CA VAL A 174 12.59 0.81 -21.07
C VAL A 174 11.39 1.68 -20.78
N GLY A 175 10.37 1.66 -21.63
CA GLY A 175 9.19 2.48 -21.38
C GLY A 175 7.90 1.85 -21.85
N ILE A 176 6.83 2.25 -21.16
CA ILE A 176 5.45 1.94 -21.50
C ILE A 176 4.76 3.26 -21.80
N THR A 177 4.13 3.33 -22.96
CA THR A 177 3.35 4.50 -23.38
C THR A 177 1.91 4.10 -23.69
N LEU A 178 0.97 4.96 -23.36
CA LEU A 178 -0.44 4.78 -23.69
C LEU A 178 -1.03 6.10 -24.19
N GLY A 179 -1.50 6.09 -25.44
CA GLY A 179 -2.23 7.21 -26.03
C GLY A 179 -3.53 7.47 -25.28
N SER A 180 -4.45 6.49 -25.27
CA SER A 180 -5.64 6.53 -24.42
C SER A 180 -6.22 5.17 -24.09
N LEU A 181 -6.85 5.06 -22.92
CA LEU A 181 -7.67 3.95 -22.48
C LEU A 181 -8.96 4.52 -21.89
N SER A 182 -10.11 4.08 -22.38
CA SER A 182 -11.39 4.48 -21.79
C SER A 182 -12.29 3.28 -21.56
N PHE A 183 -13.12 3.35 -20.52
CA PHE A 183 -14.17 2.39 -20.21
C PHE A 183 -15.47 3.13 -20.01
N GLN A 184 -16.49 2.77 -20.79
CA GLN A 184 -17.83 3.34 -20.72
C GLN A 184 -18.84 2.26 -20.41
N THR A 185 -19.80 2.56 -19.54
CA THR A 185 -20.93 1.66 -19.27
C THR A 185 -21.86 1.59 -20.50
N THR A 186 -22.32 0.39 -20.84
CA THR A 186 -23.19 0.14 -22.00
C THR A 186 -24.40 -0.70 -21.63
N ASN A 187 -25.39 -0.72 -22.52
CA ASN A 187 -26.49 -1.68 -22.47
C ASN A 187 -26.05 -3.09 -22.96
N SER A 188 -27.01 -4.01 -23.05
CA SER A 188 -26.82 -5.38 -23.56
C SER A 188 -26.38 -5.45 -25.03
N ASN A 189 -26.60 -4.38 -25.79
CA ASN A 189 -26.21 -4.29 -27.20
C ASN A 189 -24.87 -3.54 -27.40
N TRP A 190 -24.10 -3.31 -26.32
CA TRP A 190 -22.81 -2.62 -26.34
C TRP A 190 -22.86 -1.17 -26.83
N VAL A 191 -24.02 -0.53 -26.72
CA VAL A 191 -24.18 0.91 -27.00
C VAL A 191 -23.99 1.68 -25.69
N PRO A 192 -23.15 2.74 -25.66
CA PRO A 192 -22.99 3.59 -24.49
C PRO A 192 -24.33 4.09 -23.95
N SER A 193 -24.64 3.73 -22.70
CA SER A 193 -25.88 4.12 -22.04
C SER A 193 -25.72 4.07 -20.53
N LEU A 194 -26.53 4.85 -19.81
CA LEU A 194 -26.63 4.75 -18.37
C LEU A 194 -27.48 3.55 -18.00
N LEU A 195 -27.05 2.77 -17.01
CA LEU A 195 -27.86 1.67 -16.47
C LEU A 195 -28.76 2.21 -15.36
N HIS A 196 -30.04 1.86 -15.44
CA HIS A 196 -31.05 2.22 -14.43
C HIS A 196 -31.24 1.08 -13.41
N GLU A 197 -31.91 1.36 -12.29
CA GLU A 197 -32.07 0.41 -11.15
C GLU A 197 -32.70 -0.93 -11.54
N THR A 198 -33.50 -0.97 -12.61
CA THR A 198 -34.24 -2.14 -13.08
C THR A 198 -33.43 -3.10 -13.95
N ASP A 199 -32.25 -2.69 -14.43
CA ASP A 199 -31.42 -3.57 -15.25
C ASP A 199 -30.71 -4.59 -14.35
N GLU A 200 -30.62 -5.84 -14.81
CA GLU A 200 -30.00 -6.98 -14.13
C GLU A 200 -28.69 -6.58 -13.41
N LEU A 201 -28.34 -7.26 -12.31
CA LEU A 201 -27.10 -7.04 -11.55
C LEU A 201 -25.83 -7.06 -12.41
N VAL A 202 -25.92 -7.60 -13.62
CA VAL A 202 -24.87 -7.65 -14.63
C VAL A 202 -24.76 -6.31 -15.34
N PHE A 203 -23.55 -5.72 -15.36
CA PHE A 203 -23.29 -4.52 -16.15
C PHE A 203 -22.16 -4.71 -17.15
N ASN A 204 -22.35 -4.11 -18.32
CA ASN A 204 -21.43 -4.15 -19.44
C ASN A 204 -20.60 -2.88 -19.50
N LYS A 205 -19.30 -3.02 -19.77
CA LYS A 205 -18.38 -1.92 -20.04
C LYS A 205 -17.70 -2.15 -21.38
N LEU A 206 -17.77 -1.13 -22.24
CA LEU A 206 -17.03 -1.07 -23.48
C LEU A 206 -15.73 -0.30 -23.23
N GLY A 207 -14.62 -1.00 -23.39
CA GLY A 207 -13.26 -0.48 -23.32
C GLY A 207 -12.73 -0.14 -24.71
N GLN A 208 -12.05 0.99 -24.84
CA GLN A 208 -11.33 1.39 -26.04
C GLN A 208 -9.88 1.66 -25.68
N LEU A 209 -8.96 0.99 -26.39
CA LEU A 209 -7.53 1.12 -26.25
C LEU A 209 -6.97 1.78 -27.51
N ASP A 210 -6.23 2.87 -27.32
CA ASP A 210 -5.49 3.56 -28.37
C ASP A 210 -4.00 3.64 -28.01
N SER A 211 -3.18 3.10 -28.92
CA SER A 211 -1.74 3.31 -28.95
C SER A 211 -1.02 2.91 -27.66
N LEU A 212 -1.28 1.69 -27.15
CA LEU A 212 -0.46 1.08 -26.10
C LEU A 212 0.84 0.56 -26.72
N ALA A 213 1.99 0.98 -26.23
CA ALA A 213 3.27 0.54 -26.73
C ALA A 213 4.26 0.25 -25.60
N VAL A 214 5.19 -0.65 -25.88
CA VAL A 214 6.33 -0.97 -25.01
C VAL A 214 7.59 -0.90 -25.84
N TYR A 215 8.59 -0.19 -25.35
CA TYR A 215 9.88 -0.06 -26.02
C TYR A 215 11.04 -0.36 -25.07
N CYS A 216 12.17 -0.74 -25.66
CA CYS A 216 13.43 -0.93 -24.95
C CYS A 216 14.56 -0.42 -25.85
N ASN A 217 15.06 0.77 -25.54
CA ASN A 217 16.16 1.40 -26.25
C ASN A 217 17.48 0.93 -25.64
N ILE A 218 18.28 0.24 -26.44
CA ILE A 218 19.64 -0.15 -26.09
C ILE A 218 20.60 0.95 -26.52
N ASN A 219 21.50 1.37 -25.62
CA ASN A 219 22.41 2.51 -25.80
C ASN A 219 21.67 3.82 -26.14
N GLY A 220 20.45 3.99 -25.62
CA GLY A 220 19.65 5.18 -25.84
C GLY A 220 20.09 6.37 -24.97
N ASP A 221 19.71 7.56 -25.41
CA ASP A 221 19.93 8.78 -24.63
C ASP A 221 19.19 8.73 -23.29
N LEU A 222 19.90 9.14 -22.23
CA LEU A 222 19.39 9.20 -20.87
C LEU A 222 18.82 10.58 -20.59
N ILE A 223 17.49 10.70 -20.61
CA ILE A 223 16.81 11.97 -20.35
C ILE A 223 16.81 12.33 -18.85
N SER A 224 17.23 11.41 -17.98
CA SER A 224 17.51 11.64 -16.55
C SER A 224 18.60 12.68 -16.30
N GLN A 225 19.49 12.93 -17.28
CA GLN A 225 20.55 13.94 -17.16
C GLN A 225 20.09 15.37 -17.50
N SER A 226 18.89 15.51 -18.07
CA SER A 226 18.33 16.80 -18.47
C SER A 226 17.67 17.52 -17.30
N SER A 227 17.27 18.78 -17.50
CA SER A 227 16.44 19.49 -16.52
C SER A 227 15.06 18.84 -16.39
N GLN A 228 14.44 18.93 -15.21
CA GLN A 228 13.14 18.31 -14.94
C GLN A 228 12.07 18.71 -15.97
N GLN A 229 12.04 19.99 -16.37
CA GLN A 229 11.08 20.50 -17.36
C GLN A 229 11.29 19.85 -18.73
N GLN A 230 12.54 19.79 -19.19
CA GLN A 230 12.89 19.17 -20.46
C GLN A 230 12.59 17.67 -20.47
N THR A 231 12.89 16.95 -19.38
CA THR A 231 12.53 15.54 -19.22
C THR A 231 11.02 15.32 -19.37
N LEU A 232 10.20 16.14 -18.72
CA LEU A 232 8.74 16.03 -18.79
C LEU A 232 8.21 16.30 -20.20
N GLU A 233 8.77 17.29 -20.90
CA GLU A 233 8.40 17.60 -22.29
C GLU A 233 8.75 16.44 -23.24
N LEU A 234 9.96 15.89 -23.13
CA LEU A 234 10.39 14.74 -23.94
C LEU A 234 9.51 13.51 -23.69
N LEU A 235 9.13 13.26 -22.43
CA LEU A 235 8.20 12.17 -22.11
C LEU A 235 6.82 12.40 -22.73
N LYS A 236 6.28 13.62 -22.70
CA LYS A 236 4.98 13.94 -23.34
C LYS A 236 5.01 13.74 -24.84
N GLN A 237 6.07 14.20 -25.52
CA GLN A 237 6.26 14.03 -26.96
C GLN A 237 6.47 12.56 -27.35
N GLY A 238 6.95 11.75 -26.41
CA GLY A 238 7.17 10.32 -26.59
C GLY A 238 5.92 9.44 -26.61
N VAL A 239 4.73 9.98 -26.36
CA VAL A 239 3.51 9.16 -26.37
C VAL A 239 2.98 9.01 -27.80
N ALA A 240 2.84 7.77 -28.26
CA ALA A 240 2.22 7.46 -29.54
C ALA A 240 0.71 7.78 -29.53
N SER A 241 0.19 8.12 -30.71
CA SER A 241 -1.22 8.29 -30.99
C SER A 241 -1.60 7.60 -32.30
N SER A 242 -2.90 7.47 -32.54
CA SER A 242 -3.44 6.97 -33.82
C SER A 242 -2.94 7.73 -35.06
N SER A 243 -2.45 8.98 -34.92
CA SER A 243 -1.93 9.80 -36.01
C SER A 243 -0.40 9.95 -36.04
N HIS A 244 0.29 9.56 -34.96
CA HIS A 244 1.73 9.78 -34.83
C HIS A 244 2.39 8.67 -34.01
N VAL A 245 3.37 8.00 -34.63
CA VAL A 245 4.25 7.04 -33.95
C VAL A 245 5.64 7.66 -33.82
N PRO A 246 6.15 7.88 -32.59
CA PRO A 246 7.48 8.42 -32.38
C PRO A 246 8.57 7.50 -32.97
N PRO A 247 9.48 8.01 -33.82
CA PRO A 247 10.49 7.18 -34.49
C PRO A 247 11.68 6.82 -33.59
N LEU A 248 11.79 7.45 -32.42
CA LEU A 248 12.97 7.35 -31.54
C LEU A 248 12.99 6.09 -30.67
N TYR A 249 11.96 5.26 -30.72
CA TYR A 249 11.83 4.08 -29.86
C TYR A 249 12.07 2.77 -30.59
N GLN A 250 12.86 1.91 -29.96
CA GLN A 250 13.04 0.52 -30.36
C GLN A 250 11.91 -0.31 -29.72
N TYR A 251 10.79 -0.42 -30.43
CA TYR A 251 9.58 -1.07 -29.91
C TYR A 251 9.76 -2.59 -29.74
N ILE A 252 9.35 -3.09 -28.57
CA ILE A 252 9.07 -4.51 -28.34
C ILE A 252 7.63 -4.82 -28.72
N LEU A 253 6.73 -3.93 -28.29
CA LEU A 253 5.33 -3.87 -28.68
C LEU A 253 5.11 -2.52 -29.35
N PRO A 254 4.99 -2.44 -30.68
CA PRO A 254 4.56 -1.24 -31.37
C PRO A 254 3.18 -0.79 -30.88
N PRO A 255 2.77 0.48 -31.09
CA PRO A 255 1.48 0.98 -30.65
C PRO A 255 0.32 0.09 -31.12
N VAL A 256 -0.37 -0.55 -30.18
CA VAL A 256 -1.55 -1.38 -30.45
C VAL A 256 -2.82 -0.65 -30.04
N CYS A 257 -3.85 -0.85 -30.86
CA CYS A 257 -5.20 -0.38 -30.59
C CYS A 257 -6.15 -1.57 -30.49
N GLY A 258 -7.26 -1.38 -29.79
CA GLY A 258 -8.23 -2.44 -29.62
C GLY A 258 -9.50 -1.99 -28.92
N VAL A 259 -10.46 -2.90 -28.88
CA VAL A 259 -11.74 -2.72 -28.19
C VAL A 259 -11.97 -3.92 -27.30
N SER A 260 -12.44 -3.69 -26.08
CA SER A 260 -12.79 -4.76 -25.14
C SER A 260 -14.24 -4.63 -24.69
N ARG A 261 -14.93 -5.74 -24.59
CA ARG A 261 -16.26 -5.92 -24.04
C ARG A 261 -16.14 -6.64 -22.71
N VAL A 262 -16.36 -5.91 -21.62
CA VAL A 262 -16.23 -6.42 -20.25
C VAL A 262 -17.62 -6.57 -19.65
N CYS A 263 -17.93 -7.76 -19.17
CA CYS A 263 -19.16 -8.04 -18.45
C CYS A 263 -18.83 -8.34 -16.99
N VAL A 264 -19.42 -7.60 -16.05
CA VAL A 264 -19.18 -7.76 -14.61
C VAL A 264 -20.45 -8.26 -13.94
N CYS A 265 -20.31 -9.37 -13.21
CA CYS A 265 -21.36 -10.01 -12.43
C CYS A 265 -21.03 -9.89 -10.93
N PRO A 266 -21.61 -8.93 -10.20
CA PRO A 266 -21.44 -8.80 -8.76
C PRO A 266 -21.92 -10.06 -8.03
N PRO A 267 -21.31 -10.41 -6.88
CA PRO A 267 -21.76 -11.53 -6.07
C PRO A 267 -23.20 -11.30 -5.58
N ARG A 268 -24.06 -12.32 -5.71
CA ARG A 268 -25.42 -12.29 -5.15
C ARG A 268 -25.35 -12.52 -3.65
N VAL A 269 -25.93 -11.60 -2.87
CA VAL A 269 -25.90 -11.63 -1.39
C VAL A 269 -26.75 -12.78 -0.79
N SER A 270 -27.56 -13.49 -1.59
CA SER A 270 -28.55 -14.45 -1.07
C SER A 270 -28.58 -15.85 -1.71
N SER A 271 -27.66 -16.22 -2.61
CA SER A 271 -27.70 -17.56 -3.23
C SER A 271 -26.70 -18.52 -2.59
N THR A 272 -27.21 -19.52 -1.87
CA THR A 272 -26.49 -20.71 -1.36
C THR A 272 -25.98 -21.64 -2.47
N THR A 273 -26.27 -21.34 -3.73
CA THR A 273 -25.84 -22.10 -4.91
C THR A 273 -24.53 -21.59 -5.48
N ALA A 274 -23.72 -22.51 -6.00
CA ALA A 274 -22.47 -22.21 -6.69
C ALA A 274 -22.72 -21.24 -7.87
N PRO A 275 -21.83 -20.26 -8.11
CA PRO A 275 -22.00 -19.29 -9.18
C PRO A 275 -21.96 -19.98 -10.55
N THR A 276 -23.03 -19.80 -11.33
CA THR A 276 -23.18 -20.35 -12.70
C THR A 276 -22.46 -19.52 -13.77
N ARG A 277 -21.96 -18.32 -13.44
CA ARG A 277 -21.28 -17.41 -14.37
C ARG A 277 -19.99 -16.85 -13.75
N PRO A 278 -18.92 -16.62 -14.54
CA PRO A 278 -17.74 -15.91 -14.05
C PRO A 278 -18.09 -14.51 -13.53
N LYS A 279 -17.39 -14.07 -12.48
CA LYS A 279 -17.55 -12.73 -11.89
C LYS A 279 -17.21 -11.62 -12.88
N VAL A 280 -16.23 -11.86 -13.74
CA VAL A 280 -15.79 -10.94 -14.80
C VAL A 280 -15.53 -11.78 -16.05
N GLU A 281 -16.11 -11.34 -17.16
CA GLU A 281 -15.93 -11.91 -18.49
C GLU A 281 -15.40 -10.81 -19.39
N VAL A 282 -14.35 -11.09 -20.17
CA VAL A 282 -13.68 -10.12 -21.04
C VAL A 282 -13.54 -10.72 -22.43
N ASP A 283 -14.13 -10.04 -23.41
CA ASP A 283 -13.94 -10.28 -24.84
C ASP A 283 -13.16 -9.11 -25.42
N ALA A 284 -12.01 -9.34 -26.07
CA ALA A 284 -11.13 -8.28 -26.54
C ALA A 284 -10.67 -8.53 -27.98
N ALA A 285 -10.84 -7.50 -28.82
CA ALA A 285 -10.39 -7.48 -30.20
C ALA A 285 -9.27 -6.44 -30.34
N ILE A 286 -8.06 -6.92 -30.64
CA ILE A 286 -6.88 -6.09 -30.86
C ILE A 286 -6.65 -6.00 -32.37
N THR A 287 -6.38 -4.81 -32.91
CA THR A 287 -6.29 -4.57 -34.36
C THR A 287 -5.12 -5.30 -35.01
N SER A 288 -3.94 -5.22 -34.40
CA SER A 288 -2.74 -5.94 -34.83
C SER A 288 -1.81 -6.09 -33.63
N LEU A 289 -1.21 -7.26 -33.48
CA LEU A 289 -0.26 -7.56 -32.41
C LEU A 289 1.03 -8.08 -33.05
N ALA A 290 2.07 -7.26 -33.00
CA ALA A 290 3.42 -7.63 -33.43
C ALA A 290 4.34 -7.52 -32.21
N LEU A 291 4.82 -8.66 -31.72
CA LEU A 291 5.83 -8.70 -30.66
C LEU A 291 7.16 -9.06 -31.30
N ALA A 292 8.14 -8.19 -31.15
CA ALA A 292 9.48 -8.41 -31.66
C ALA A 292 10.50 -8.08 -30.58
N LEU A 293 11.49 -8.95 -30.40
CA LEU A 293 12.57 -8.72 -29.46
C LEU A 293 13.87 -8.97 -30.20
N SER A 294 14.72 -7.94 -30.30
CA SER A 294 16.07 -8.12 -30.84
C SER A 294 16.92 -8.94 -29.87
N HIS A 295 17.99 -9.54 -30.38
CA HIS A 295 18.95 -10.27 -29.56
C HIS A 295 19.52 -9.42 -28.42
N GLU A 296 19.82 -8.13 -28.67
CA GLU A 296 20.32 -7.21 -27.65
C GLU A 296 19.28 -6.90 -26.58
N GLN A 297 18.03 -6.65 -26.97
CA GLN A 297 16.93 -6.43 -26.03
C GLN A 297 16.64 -7.66 -25.18
N TYR A 298 16.77 -8.87 -25.74
CA TYR A 298 16.63 -10.12 -24.99
C TYR A 298 17.68 -10.24 -23.89
N LEU A 299 18.97 -10.05 -24.24
CA LEU A 299 20.05 -10.09 -23.26
C LEU A 299 19.84 -9.04 -22.15
N CYS A 300 19.50 -7.80 -22.54
CA CYS A 300 19.21 -6.75 -21.56
C CYS A 300 18.02 -7.07 -20.65
N ALA A 301 16.99 -7.77 -21.15
CA ALA A 301 15.85 -8.18 -20.32
C ALA A 301 16.24 -9.24 -19.27
N VAL A 302 17.05 -10.24 -19.66
CA VAL A 302 17.58 -11.25 -18.73
C VAL A 302 18.45 -10.60 -17.66
N ASP A 303 19.37 -9.75 -18.11
CA ASP A 303 20.27 -8.98 -17.26
C ASP A 303 19.53 -8.05 -16.29
N PHE A 304 18.44 -7.41 -16.76
CA PHE A 304 17.59 -6.58 -15.94
C PHE A 304 16.93 -7.37 -14.81
N VAL A 305 16.35 -8.54 -15.10
CA VAL A 305 15.71 -9.38 -14.07
C VAL A 305 16.73 -9.76 -12.99
N GLU A 306 17.93 -10.21 -13.39
CA GLU A 306 18.99 -10.54 -12.42
C GLU A 306 19.44 -9.31 -11.60
N SER A 307 19.48 -8.12 -12.23
CA SER A 307 19.83 -6.89 -11.54
C SER A 307 18.82 -6.51 -10.45
N VAL A 308 17.52 -6.73 -10.70
CA VAL A 308 16.45 -6.43 -9.74
C VAL A 308 16.60 -7.31 -8.51
N GLU A 309 16.82 -8.62 -8.70
CA GLU A 309 17.07 -9.55 -7.60
C GLU A 309 18.29 -9.12 -6.77
N ARG A 310 19.40 -8.78 -7.43
CA ARG A 310 20.61 -8.27 -6.76
C ARG A 310 20.34 -6.97 -6.01
N MET A 311 19.54 -6.06 -6.56
CA MET A 311 19.20 -4.81 -5.89
C MET A 311 18.35 -5.03 -4.63
N ILE A 312 17.34 -5.90 -4.70
CA ILE A 312 16.50 -6.26 -3.55
C ILE A 312 17.37 -6.88 -2.44
N LEU A 313 18.22 -7.84 -2.79
CA LEU A 313 19.14 -8.47 -1.83
C LEU A 313 20.12 -7.49 -1.19
N ASN A 314 20.59 -6.49 -1.94
CA ASN A 314 21.55 -5.50 -1.47
C ASN A 314 20.92 -4.31 -0.73
N ALA A 315 19.61 -4.08 -0.85
CA ALA A 315 18.94 -2.91 -0.29
C ALA A 315 19.20 -2.71 1.23
N PRO A 316 19.12 -3.73 2.11
CA PRO A 316 19.39 -3.57 3.54
C PRO A 316 20.85 -3.18 3.87
N PHE A 317 21.76 -3.49 2.95
CA PHE A 317 23.20 -3.30 3.11
C PHE A 317 23.73 -2.04 2.43
N ARG A 318 22.88 -1.33 1.69
CA ARG A 318 23.26 -0.13 0.93
C ARG A 318 24.03 0.91 1.75
N LYS A 319 23.70 1.08 3.04
CA LYS A 319 24.38 2.00 3.97
C LYS A 319 25.88 1.74 4.15
N PHE A 320 26.33 0.52 3.85
CA PHE A 320 27.73 0.13 3.96
C PHE A 320 28.45 0.18 2.61
N ARG A 321 27.72 0.36 1.50
CA ARG A 321 28.28 0.26 0.15
C ARG A 321 29.24 1.43 -0.12
N PRO A 322 30.48 1.18 -0.55
CA PRO A 322 31.41 2.24 -0.90
C PRO A 322 30.99 2.96 -2.19
N ASN A 323 31.19 4.28 -2.26
CA ASN A 323 30.97 5.09 -3.47
C ASN A 323 32.24 5.25 -4.31
N VAL A 324 33.15 4.27 -4.25
CA VAL A 324 34.44 4.28 -4.96
C VAL A 324 34.55 3.07 -5.89
N PRO A 325 35.30 3.18 -7.01
CA PRO A 325 35.52 2.04 -7.90
C PRO A 325 36.11 0.83 -7.16
N VAL A 326 35.77 -0.37 -7.59
CA VAL A 326 36.32 -1.61 -7.01
C VAL A 326 37.84 -1.64 -7.18
N HIS A 327 38.31 -1.29 -8.37
CA HIS A 327 39.73 -1.20 -8.66
C HIS A 327 40.38 -0.09 -7.81
N GLY A 328 41.49 -0.41 -7.14
CA GLY A 328 42.20 0.51 -6.26
C GLY A 328 41.64 0.65 -4.83
N HIS A 329 40.46 0.11 -4.52
CA HIS A 329 39.81 0.30 -3.21
C HIS A 329 39.37 -1.01 -2.54
N ALA A 330 40.11 -2.10 -2.78
CA ALA A 330 39.76 -3.44 -2.29
C ALA A 330 39.45 -3.49 -0.79
N ALA A 331 40.20 -2.76 0.05
CA ALA A 331 39.97 -2.72 1.50
C ALA A 331 38.58 -2.18 1.88
N ALA A 332 38.10 -1.13 1.19
CA ALA A 332 36.76 -0.58 1.43
C ALA A 332 35.66 -1.56 1.04
N TRP A 333 35.84 -2.25 -0.08
CA TRP A 333 34.91 -3.28 -0.56
C TRP A 333 34.90 -4.53 0.32
N TRP A 334 36.05 -4.97 0.84
CA TRP A 334 36.11 -6.04 1.83
C TRP A 334 35.46 -5.63 3.16
N SER A 335 35.68 -4.39 3.62
CA SER A 335 35.01 -3.86 4.81
C SER A 335 33.49 -3.89 4.64
N TYR A 336 32.99 -3.48 3.47
CA TYR A 336 31.57 -3.60 3.11
C TYR A 336 31.07 -5.04 3.25
N SER A 337 31.69 -6.00 2.56
CA SER A 337 31.28 -7.41 2.60
C SER A 337 31.30 -7.99 4.01
N VAL A 338 32.35 -7.71 4.79
CA VAL A 338 32.47 -8.15 6.19
C VAL A 338 31.36 -7.56 7.05
N ASN A 339 31.06 -6.26 6.91
CA ASN A 339 29.99 -5.60 7.65
C ASN A 339 28.60 -6.18 7.32
N CYS A 340 28.34 -6.56 6.06
CA CYS A 340 27.10 -7.24 5.68
C CYS A 340 26.91 -8.56 6.43
N VAL A 341 27.96 -9.39 6.51
CA VAL A 341 27.92 -10.67 7.22
C VAL A 341 27.84 -10.46 8.74
N LEU A 342 28.67 -9.57 9.29
CA LEU A 342 28.68 -9.25 10.72
C LEU A 342 27.33 -8.73 11.20
N LEU A 343 26.60 -7.96 10.38
CA LEU A 343 25.26 -7.49 10.74
C LEU A 343 24.34 -8.69 11.05
N ARG A 344 24.38 -9.75 10.24
CA ARG A 344 23.56 -10.96 10.44
C ARG A 344 24.02 -11.74 11.66
N CYS A 345 25.32 -11.93 11.85
CA CYS A 345 25.86 -12.68 12.99
C CYS A 345 25.65 -11.95 14.33
N ARG A 346 25.86 -10.63 14.37
CA ARG A 346 25.77 -9.83 15.60
C ARG A 346 24.35 -9.73 16.15
N GLN A 347 23.33 -9.89 15.30
CA GLN A 347 21.92 -9.92 15.73
C GLN A 347 21.65 -10.98 16.80
N TRP A 348 22.38 -12.09 16.79
CA TRP A 348 22.19 -13.23 17.70
C TRP A 348 23.19 -13.29 18.85
N SER A 349 23.94 -12.21 19.09
CA SER A 349 24.88 -12.15 20.21
C SER A 349 24.15 -11.91 21.54
N TRP A 350 24.57 -12.59 22.62
CA TRP A 350 24.00 -12.41 23.96
C TRP A 350 23.93 -10.95 24.43
N PRO A 351 24.96 -10.11 24.26
CA PRO A 351 24.89 -8.69 24.62
C PRO A 351 23.80 -7.95 23.88
N ARG A 352 23.66 -8.19 22.57
CA ARG A 352 22.63 -7.53 21.75
C ARG A 352 21.23 -8.03 22.08
N MET A 353 21.04 -9.33 22.31
CA MET A 353 19.77 -9.88 22.77
C MET A 353 19.36 -9.31 24.13
N ARG A 354 20.32 -9.13 25.06
CA ARG A 354 20.08 -8.49 26.35
C ARG A 354 19.67 -7.02 26.17
N ALA A 355 20.40 -6.26 25.36
CA ALA A 355 20.08 -4.86 25.06
C ALA A 355 18.72 -4.70 24.37
N HIS A 356 18.40 -5.57 23.40
CA HIS A 356 17.11 -5.61 22.72
C HIS A 356 15.95 -5.88 23.68
N ARG A 357 16.11 -6.84 24.60
CA ARG A 357 15.12 -7.12 25.65
C ARG A 357 14.96 -5.96 26.63
N ALA A 358 16.04 -5.24 26.95
CA ALA A 358 15.97 -4.05 27.79
C ALA A 358 15.20 -2.92 27.09
N CYS A 359 15.52 -2.66 25.82
CA CYS A 359 14.82 -1.71 24.95
C CYS A 359 13.32 -2.03 24.86
N LEU A 360 12.96 -3.31 24.64
CA LEU A 360 11.56 -3.74 24.59
C LEU A 360 10.80 -3.50 25.90
N LYS A 361 11.43 -3.79 27.04
CA LYS A 361 10.82 -3.56 28.35
C LYS A 361 10.63 -2.07 28.61
N GLU A 362 11.65 -1.26 28.32
CA GLU A 362 11.59 0.20 28.47
C GLU A 362 10.45 0.78 27.62
N TYR A 363 10.38 0.37 26.34
CA TYR A 363 9.33 0.77 25.42
C TYR A 363 7.93 0.40 25.94
N GLY A 364 7.73 -0.84 26.38
CA GLY A 364 6.45 -1.31 26.91
C GLY A 364 5.97 -0.49 28.12
N VAL A 365 6.88 -0.13 29.03
CA VAL A 365 6.56 0.69 30.22
C VAL A 365 6.19 2.12 29.80
N LEU A 366 7.00 2.76 28.95
CA LEU A 366 6.75 4.14 28.50
C LEU A 366 5.44 4.24 27.70
N TYR A 367 5.16 3.26 26.84
CA TYR A 367 3.91 3.20 26.08
C TYR A 367 2.69 3.01 26.99
N ALA A 368 2.77 2.13 28.00
CA ALA A 368 1.69 1.94 28.97
C ALA A 368 1.38 3.23 29.75
N GLN A 369 2.42 3.97 30.16
CA GLN A 369 2.27 5.26 30.83
C GLN A 369 1.61 6.30 29.91
N GLN A 370 2.05 6.38 28.65
CA GLN A 370 1.44 7.26 27.65
C GLN A 370 -0.06 6.98 27.47
N GLN A 371 -0.44 5.70 27.36
CA GLN A 371 -1.84 5.29 27.23
C GLN A 371 -2.67 5.65 28.47
N GLN A 372 -2.19 5.38 29.68
CA GLN A 372 -2.88 5.76 30.93
C GLN A 372 -3.15 7.26 31.00
N GLN A 373 -2.17 8.08 30.61
CA GLN A 373 -2.31 9.54 30.62
C GLN A 373 -3.31 10.06 29.59
N LEU A 374 -3.31 9.52 28.36
CA LEU A 374 -4.30 9.86 27.34
C LEU A 374 -5.74 9.60 27.84
N LEU A 375 -5.93 8.47 28.52
CA LEU A 375 -7.22 8.08 29.10
C LEU A 375 -7.64 8.98 30.27
N THR A 376 -6.69 9.38 31.12
CA THR A 376 -6.95 10.30 32.25
C THR A 376 -7.22 11.73 31.74
N THR A 377 -6.55 12.16 30.66
CA THR A 377 -6.79 13.49 30.07
C THR A 377 -8.15 13.55 29.38
N THR A 378 -8.58 12.44 28.74
CA THR A 378 -9.89 12.35 28.05
C THR A 378 -11.07 12.35 29.04
N SER A 379 -10.88 11.86 30.28
CA SER A 379 -11.91 11.91 31.32
C SER A 379 -12.02 13.25 32.06
N TYR A 380 -11.08 14.18 31.85
CA TYR A 380 -10.97 15.45 32.58
C TYR A 380 -11.03 16.71 31.68
N THR A 381 -11.73 16.65 30.53
CA THR A 381 -12.12 17.86 29.77
C THR A 381 -13.40 18.51 30.32
N SER A 382 -13.50 18.61 31.65
CA SER A 382 -14.48 19.42 32.37
C SER A 382 -13.87 19.77 33.72
N SER A 383 -13.46 21.03 33.89
CA SER A 383 -12.92 21.68 35.10
C SER A 383 -11.39 21.60 35.36
N HIS A 384 -10.78 22.80 35.33
CA HIS A 384 -9.53 23.28 35.92
C HIS A 384 -8.20 22.50 35.76
N ARG A 385 -7.32 23.05 34.91
CA ARG A 385 -5.86 22.81 34.92
C ARG A 385 -5.18 23.63 36.02
N LYS A 386 -4.51 22.97 36.98
CA LYS A 386 -3.32 23.49 37.68
C LYS A 386 -2.41 22.33 38.07
N GLY A 387 -1.13 22.40 37.68
CA GLY A 387 -0.03 21.64 38.28
C GLY A 387 0.61 20.57 37.41
N GLY A 388 1.78 20.89 36.83
CA GLY A 388 2.83 19.96 36.40
C GLY A 388 2.45 18.88 35.39
N GLN A 389 2.54 19.17 34.09
CA GLN A 389 2.52 18.14 33.05
C GLN A 389 3.71 17.18 33.28
N PRO A 390 3.52 15.85 33.46
CA PRO A 390 4.62 14.92 33.34
C PRO A 390 5.12 14.97 31.89
N VAL A 391 6.41 15.25 31.71
CA VAL A 391 7.05 15.31 30.39
C VAL A 391 7.03 13.90 29.82
N ILE A 392 6.12 13.64 28.87
CA ILE A 392 6.16 12.42 28.06
C ILE A 392 7.49 12.48 27.31
N ASN A 393 8.37 11.49 27.52
CA ASN A 393 9.56 11.34 26.70
C ASN A 393 9.15 10.77 25.32
N ILE A 394 8.35 11.52 24.56
CA ILE A 394 7.94 11.19 23.19
C ILE A 394 9.19 10.94 22.34
N ALA A 395 10.21 11.77 22.53
CA ALA A 395 11.52 11.60 21.92
C ALA A 395 12.13 10.21 22.24
N ARG A 396 12.06 9.76 23.49
CA ARG A 396 12.60 8.44 23.88
C ARG A 396 11.79 7.29 23.30
N ILE A 397 10.46 7.39 23.31
CA ILE A 397 9.60 6.39 22.67
C ILE A 397 9.98 6.28 21.19
N GLN A 398 10.19 7.40 20.52
CA GLN A 398 10.58 7.43 19.12
C GLN A 398 11.98 6.84 18.88
N GLU A 399 12.97 7.14 19.73
CA GLU A 399 14.30 6.50 19.67
C GLU A 399 14.25 4.98 19.86
N LEU A 400 13.36 4.49 20.72
CA LEU A 400 13.13 3.05 20.93
C LEU A 400 12.42 2.45 19.72
N GLU A 401 11.44 3.16 19.15
CA GLU A 401 10.78 2.75 17.91
C GLU A 401 11.76 2.70 16.74
N ASP A 402 12.78 3.56 16.66
CA ASP A 402 13.80 3.47 15.61
C ASP A 402 14.63 2.18 15.69
N GLN A 403 14.80 1.61 16.89
CA GLN A 403 15.64 0.44 17.12
C GLN A 403 14.89 -0.89 17.04
N LEU A 404 13.62 -0.91 17.43
CA LEU A 404 12.77 -2.10 17.41
C LEU A 404 12.31 -2.39 15.97
N ASP A 405 11.71 -3.55 15.71
CA ASP A 405 11.01 -3.83 14.45
C ASP A 405 9.49 -3.62 14.64
N VAL A 406 8.72 -3.64 13.55
CA VAL A 406 7.26 -3.48 13.58
C VAL A 406 6.62 -4.55 14.48
N PHE A 407 7.05 -5.81 14.32
CA PHE A 407 6.52 -6.94 15.08
C PHE A 407 6.66 -6.74 16.60
N ASN A 408 7.87 -6.43 17.09
CA ASN A 408 8.10 -6.28 18.52
C ASN A 408 7.37 -5.06 19.09
N ILE A 409 7.25 -3.97 18.32
CA ILE A 409 6.46 -2.80 18.71
C ILE A 409 4.99 -3.19 18.89
N VAL A 410 4.38 -3.84 17.89
CA VAL A 410 2.98 -4.26 17.94
C VAL A 410 2.77 -5.20 19.12
N LEU A 411 3.66 -6.18 19.30
CA LEU A 411 3.58 -7.12 20.43
C LEU A 411 3.63 -6.39 21.78
N ALA A 412 4.57 -5.46 21.96
CA ALA A 412 4.73 -4.69 23.19
C ALA A 412 3.52 -3.77 23.45
N ARG A 413 2.99 -3.09 22.41
CA ARG A 413 1.76 -2.28 22.52
C ARG A 413 0.58 -3.13 23.00
N ARG A 414 0.42 -4.34 22.45
CA ARG A 414 -0.65 -5.28 22.85
C ARG A 414 -0.48 -5.82 24.27
N GLN A 415 0.74 -6.14 24.68
CA GLN A 415 1.04 -6.56 26.05
C GLN A 415 0.70 -5.44 27.04
N ALA A 416 1.12 -4.20 26.75
CA ALA A 416 0.80 -3.03 27.56
C ALA A 416 -0.73 -2.82 27.67
N GLU A 417 -1.47 -2.86 26.56
CA GLU A 417 -2.94 -2.77 26.57
C GLU A 417 -3.59 -3.88 27.44
N ALA A 418 -3.10 -5.11 27.32
CA ALA A 418 -3.61 -6.26 28.09
C ALA A 418 -3.31 -6.12 29.60
N GLU A 419 -2.16 -5.57 29.98
CA GLU A 419 -1.84 -5.31 31.39
C GLU A 419 -2.69 -4.17 31.95
N LEU A 420 -2.89 -3.10 31.18
CA LEU A 420 -3.76 -1.98 31.56
C LEU A 420 -5.21 -2.42 31.74
N SER A 421 -5.75 -3.24 30.84
CA SER A 421 -7.10 -3.80 30.98
C SER A 421 -7.24 -4.67 32.25
N LYS A 422 -6.24 -5.50 32.57
CA LYS A 422 -6.22 -6.29 33.82
C LYS A 422 -6.19 -5.41 35.06
N GLN A 423 -5.37 -4.35 35.07
CA GLN A 423 -5.32 -3.39 36.18
C GLN A 423 -6.67 -2.70 36.38
N ARG A 424 -7.36 -2.31 35.30
CA ARG A 424 -8.71 -1.72 35.37
C ARG A 424 -9.74 -2.67 35.97
N VAL A 425 -9.76 -3.93 35.54
CA VAL A 425 -10.69 -4.94 36.08
C VAL A 425 -10.42 -5.16 37.58
N ARG A 426 -9.15 -5.15 38.00
CA ARG A 426 -8.78 -5.25 39.42
C ARG A 426 -9.22 -4.03 40.23
N LEU A 427 -8.96 -2.82 39.73
CA LEU A 427 -9.40 -1.56 40.36
C LEU A 427 -10.93 -1.51 40.49
N ALA A 428 -11.66 -1.81 39.42
CA ALA A 428 -13.13 -1.87 39.42
C ALA A 428 -13.65 -2.84 40.49
N ARG A 429 -13.10 -4.05 40.56
CA ARG A 429 -13.44 -5.05 41.60
C ARG A 429 -13.13 -4.57 43.02
N SER A 430 -12.03 -3.86 43.25
CA SER A 430 -11.71 -3.31 44.57
C SER A 430 -12.69 -2.22 45.00
N THR A 431 -13.12 -1.32 44.10
CA THR A 431 -14.16 -0.32 44.38
C THR A 431 -15.52 -0.92 44.72
N THR A 432 -15.91 -2.02 44.06
CA THR A 432 -17.18 -2.72 44.36
C THR A 432 -17.15 -3.44 45.71
N THR A 433 -15.97 -3.87 46.17
CA THR A 433 -15.84 -4.59 47.45
C THR A 433 -15.82 -3.62 48.64
N SER A 434 -15.32 -2.39 48.45
CA SER A 434 -15.40 -1.31 49.46
C SER A 434 -16.80 -0.73 49.65
N SER A 435 -17.72 -0.89 48.69
CA SER A 435 -19.12 -0.45 48.83
C SER A 435 -20.04 -1.47 49.54
N THR A 436 -19.55 -2.66 49.87
CA THR A 436 -20.36 -3.73 50.51
C THR A 436 -19.96 -4.00 51.96
N THR A 437 -19.01 -3.24 52.52
CA THR A 437 -18.61 -3.34 53.94
C THR A 437 -19.20 -2.21 54.78
N SER A 438 -20.53 -2.05 54.74
CA SER A 438 -21.29 -1.34 55.77
C SER A 438 -22.74 -1.83 55.84
N SER A 439 -22.92 -3.12 56.15
CA SER A 439 -24.14 -3.63 56.80
C SER A 439 -23.94 -5.10 57.18
N THR A 440 -23.73 -5.36 58.47
CA THR A 440 -23.84 -6.70 59.04
C THR A 440 -25.24 -6.85 59.63
N THR A 441 -26.02 -7.81 59.13
CA THR A 441 -26.83 -8.72 59.97
C THR A 441 -27.20 -10.00 59.21
N SER A 442 -26.80 -11.11 59.80
CA SER A 442 -27.20 -12.53 59.68
C SER A 442 -28.33 -12.95 58.72
N SER A 443 -28.10 -13.99 57.93
CA SER A 443 -28.73 -15.32 58.11
C SER A 443 -28.28 -16.34 57.07
N THR A 444 -28.24 -17.59 57.52
CA THR A 444 -27.80 -18.84 56.86
C THR A 444 -28.76 -19.28 55.73
N THR A 445 -28.24 -19.75 54.59
CA THR A 445 -28.61 -21.05 53.95
C THR A 445 -27.86 -21.28 52.63
N SER A 446 -27.65 -22.56 52.36
CA SER A 446 -26.88 -23.22 51.30
C SER A 446 -27.39 -23.03 49.87
N SER A 447 -26.49 -22.99 48.88
CA SER A 447 -26.47 -23.97 47.77
C SER A 447 -25.34 -23.72 46.77
N THR A 448 -24.83 -24.83 46.26
CA THR A 448 -23.71 -25.02 45.34
C THR A 448 -24.10 -24.66 43.90
N SER A 449 -23.28 -23.87 43.20
CA SER A 449 -22.89 -24.12 41.79
C SER A 449 -21.94 -23.03 41.30
N SER A 450 -20.76 -23.45 40.84
CA SER A 450 -19.77 -22.59 40.18
C SER A 450 -19.96 -22.68 38.66
N PRO A 451 -19.95 -21.56 37.92
CA PRO A 451 -19.51 -21.57 36.54
C PRO A 451 -18.08 -21.05 36.46
N ARG A 452 -17.14 -21.94 36.16
CA ARG A 452 -15.81 -21.57 35.67
C ARG A 452 -15.97 -20.85 34.33
N VAL A 453 -15.93 -19.52 34.34
CA VAL A 453 -15.70 -18.73 33.12
C VAL A 453 -14.22 -18.87 32.78
N GLY A 454 -13.91 -19.84 31.93
CA GLY A 454 -12.59 -20.02 31.36
C GLY A 454 -12.24 -18.81 30.48
N VAL A 455 -11.25 -18.03 30.91
CA VAL A 455 -10.56 -17.05 30.06
C VAL A 455 -9.78 -17.85 29.02
N ARG A 456 -10.42 -18.14 27.89
CA ARG A 456 -9.77 -18.74 26.72
C ARG A 456 -8.86 -17.65 26.11
N GLY A 457 -7.55 -17.81 26.30
CA GLY A 457 -6.52 -16.86 25.87
C GLY A 457 -6.45 -16.70 24.36
N TRP A 458 -6.39 -15.44 23.93
CA TRP A 458 -6.34 -14.94 22.55
C TRP A 458 -5.04 -15.25 21.78
N LEU A 459 -4.06 -15.92 22.41
CA LEU A 459 -2.82 -16.37 21.74
C LEU A 459 -3.09 -17.39 20.61
N GLY A 460 -4.26 -18.04 20.57
CA GLY A 460 -4.60 -19.05 19.57
C GLY A 460 -4.72 -18.53 18.13
N GLY A 461 -4.94 -17.23 17.92
CA GLY A 461 -5.13 -16.67 16.58
C GLY A 461 -3.85 -16.55 15.74
N TRP A 462 -2.69 -16.39 16.38
CA TRP A 462 -1.40 -16.29 15.67
C TRP A 462 -0.72 -17.66 15.50
N PHE A 463 -1.02 -18.62 16.37
CA PHE A 463 -0.48 -19.99 16.31
C PHE A 463 -1.41 -21.00 15.64
N SER A 464 -2.63 -20.61 15.25
CA SER A 464 -3.53 -21.45 14.43
C SER A 464 -3.36 -21.12 12.95
N GLY A 465 -2.19 -21.46 12.41
CA GLY A 465 -2.12 -21.83 11.00
C GLY A 465 -2.76 -23.21 10.86
N LYS A 466 -3.98 -23.28 10.34
CA LYS A 466 -4.49 -24.53 9.75
C LYS A 466 -3.60 -24.83 8.54
N GLY A 467 -2.58 -25.65 8.76
CA GLY A 467 -1.92 -26.37 7.68
C GLY A 467 -2.92 -27.38 7.13
N ASP A 468 -3.35 -27.18 5.90
CA ASP A 468 -3.97 -28.23 5.10
C ASP A 468 -2.91 -29.31 4.86
N GLY A 469 -2.92 -30.33 5.73
CA GLY A 469 -2.12 -31.54 5.56
C GLY A 469 -2.66 -32.35 4.39
N LYS A 470 -2.16 -32.08 3.18
CA LYS A 470 -2.11 -33.09 2.13
C LYS A 470 -0.88 -33.96 2.39
N THR A 471 -1.15 -35.19 2.77
CA THR A 471 -0.18 -36.29 2.89
C THR A 471 0.50 -36.54 1.55
N GLY A 472 1.74 -36.08 1.41
CA GLY A 472 2.70 -36.55 0.40
C GLY A 472 3.45 -37.76 0.97
N ARG A 473 3.35 -38.89 0.29
CA ARG A 473 3.99 -40.16 0.59
C ARG A 473 5.42 -40.10 0.04
N GLU A 474 6.42 -39.94 0.89
CA GLU A 474 7.82 -40.09 0.52
C GLU A 474 8.23 -41.56 0.62
N GLU A 475 8.63 -42.13 -0.52
CA GLU A 475 9.31 -43.41 -0.65
C GLU A 475 10.68 -43.33 0.02
N LYS A 476 10.97 -44.28 0.91
CA LYS A 476 12.32 -44.55 1.40
C LYS A 476 13.10 -45.22 0.28
N GLY A 477 14.02 -44.49 -0.33
CA GLY A 477 15.12 -45.05 -1.12
C GLY A 477 16.25 -45.48 -0.19
N ASP A 478 16.50 -46.79 -0.16
CA ASP A 478 17.60 -47.47 0.51
C ASP A 478 18.94 -47.04 -0.10
N CYS A 479 19.88 -46.59 0.73
CA CYS A 479 21.29 -46.48 0.32
C CYS A 479 21.96 -47.81 0.63
N GLY A 480 22.10 -48.64 -0.40
CA GLY A 480 22.95 -49.83 -0.40
C GLY A 480 24.37 -49.48 -0.83
N ASP A 481 25.32 -50.13 -0.15
CA ASP A 481 26.76 -50.13 -0.40
C ASP A 481 27.15 -50.33 -1.88
N CYS A 482 28.10 -49.51 -2.35
CA CYS A 482 29.34 -49.85 -3.06
C CYS A 482 30.01 -48.57 -3.60
#